data_AF-A0A2N5ULZ7-F1
#
_entry.id   AF-A0A2N5ULZ7-F1
#
_cell.length_a   1.000
_cell.length_b   1.000
_cell.length_c   1.000
_cell.angle_alpha   90.00
_cell.angle_beta   90.00
_cell.angle_gamma   90.00
#
_symmetry.space_group_name_H-M   'P 1'
#
loop_
_entity.id
_entity.type
_entity.pdbx_description
1 polymer ?
#
loop_
_entity_poly.entity_id
_entity_poly.type
_entity_poly.pdbx_seq_one_letter_code
_entity_poly.pdbx_strand_id
1 'polypeptide(L)'
;MGHEPRSGRPILGSGRPSSRCRSRVAVEKLVAADAVLELFEYTKASFIPYLKTSIKSLTPLLTHFYPTTRKATATTLLSFISTAHKISDSPKFEPGFANIQMLDDVCKLVDLIIPKIMSLWQGEDKCDVVSDLCSSLSSIISTVGTGVVAPTYLDEACTMILTILERKSTT
;
A
#
# COMPACT_ATOMS: atom_id res chain seq x y z
N MET A 1 -36.44 -42.90 43.96
CA MET A 1 -36.58 -41.44 43.85
C MET A 1 -35.27 -40.81 44.29
N GLY A 2 -34.43 -40.18 43.48
CA GLY A 2 -34.43 -39.87 42.06
C GLY A 2 -33.11 -39.14 41.83
N HIS A 3 -32.18 -39.78 41.13
CA HIS A 3 -30.87 -39.24 40.77
C HIS A 3 -31.09 -38.25 39.62
N GLU A 4 -30.80 -36.96 39.80
CA GLU A 4 -30.72 -36.01 38.68
C GLU A 4 -29.28 -35.93 38.14
N PRO A 5 -29.07 -36.02 36.82
CA PRO A 5 -27.75 -35.96 36.22
C PRO A 5 -27.30 -34.51 36.01
N ARG A 6 -26.02 -34.24 36.27
CA ARG A 6 -25.34 -33.00 35.86
C ARG A 6 -25.36 -32.91 34.33
N SER A 7 -26.16 -31.99 33.80
CA SER A 7 -26.12 -31.59 32.40
C SER A 7 -24.75 -30.99 32.08
N GLY A 8 -24.05 -31.64 31.14
CA GLY A 8 -22.73 -31.24 30.67
C GLY A 8 -22.76 -29.90 29.97
N ARG A 9 -21.78 -29.03 30.28
CA ARG A 9 -21.50 -27.86 29.45
C ARG A 9 -20.95 -28.34 28.11
N PRO A 10 -21.48 -27.89 26.97
CA PRO A 10 -20.85 -28.17 25.69
C PRO A 10 -19.55 -27.37 25.58
N ILE A 11 -18.44 -28.07 25.39
CA ILE A 11 -17.20 -27.52 24.86
C ILE A 11 -17.32 -27.57 23.33
N LEU A 12 -17.67 -26.44 22.70
CA LEU A 12 -17.34 -26.09 21.31
C LEU A 12 -17.86 -24.67 21.02
N GLY A 13 -17.16 -23.76 20.36
CA GLY A 13 -15.99 -23.93 19.52
C GLY A 13 -15.28 -22.62 19.23
N SER A 14 -14.15 -22.75 18.54
CA SER A 14 -13.31 -21.72 17.94
C SER A 14 -14.01 -20.39 17.71
N GLY A 15 -13.87 -19.49 18.68
CA GLY A 15 -14.45 -18.15 18.63
C GLY A 15 -13.81 -17.36 17.50
N ARG A 16 -14.53 -17.18 16.38
CA ARG A 16 -14.15 -16.13 15.43
C ARG A 16 -14.15 -14.81 16.20
N PRO A 17 -13.08 -14.01 16.14
CA PRO A 17 -13.01 -12.75 16.88
C PRO A 17 -14.23 -11.89 16.55
N SER A 18 -14.80 -11.25 17.57
CA SER A 18 -15.95 -10.35 17.44
C SER A 18 -15.65 -9.24 16.41
N SER A 19 -16.68 -8.71 15.74
CA SER A 19 -16.54 -7.65 14.72
C SER A 19 -15.76 -6.44 15.24
N ARG A 20 -15.93 -6.11 16.53
CA ARG A 20 -15.19 -5.06 17.25
C ARG A 20 -13.69 -5.37 17.42
N CYS A 21 -13.33 -6.63 17.66
CA CYS A 21 -11.91 -7.01 17.73
C CYS A 21 -11.24 -6.93 16.35
N ARG A 22 -11.96 -7.29 15.28
CA ARG A 22 -11.42 -7.20 13.90
C ARG A 22 -11.18 -5.76 13.46
N SER A 23 -12.07 -4.82 13.81
CA SER A 23 -11.86 -3.41 13.50
C SER A 23 -10.70 -2.80 14.29
N ARG A 24 -10.52 -3.17 15.57
CA ARG A 24 -9.37 -2.72 16.37
C ARG A 24 -8.03 -3.18 15.79
N VAL A 25 -7.94 -4.44 15.38
CA VAL A 25 -6.73 -4.98 14.73
C VAL A 25 -6.47 -4.28 13.39
N ALA A 26 -7.52 -3.93 12.65
CA ALA A 26 -7.37 -3.18 11.40
C ALA A 26 -6.82 -1.76 11.63
N VAL A 27 -7.29 -1.09 12.69
CA VAL A 27 -6.77 0.23 13.11
C VAL A 27 -5.32 0.12 13.57
N GLU A 28 -4.97 -0.89 14.35
CA GLU A 28 -3.58 -1.13 14.77
C GLU A 28 -2.64 -1.30 13.56
N LYS A 29 -3.06 -2.08 12.55
CA LYS A 29 -2.27 -2.29 11.33
C LYS A 29 -2.10 -1.02 10.49
N LEU A 30 -3.17 -0.23 10.39
CA LEU A 30 -3.15 1.08 9.78
C LEU A 30 -2.10 1.98 10.46
N VAL A 31 -2.23 2.17 11.78
CA VAL A 31 -1.31 3.02 12.56
C VAL A 31 0.13 2.51 12.48
N ALA A 32 0.34 1.20 12.47
CA ALA A 32 1.67 0.62 12.33
C ALA A 32 2.28 0.87 10.94
N ALA A 33 1.48 0.86 9.87
CA ALA A 33 1.97 1.20 8.54
C ALA A 33 2.43 2.67 8.47
N ASP A 34 1.61 3.59 8.98
CA ASP A 34 1.93 5.02 9.03
C ASP A 34 3.16 5.28 9.91
N ALA A 35 3.26 4.66 11.08
CA ALA A 35 4.43 4.80 11.95
C ALA A 35 5.72 4.30 11.29
N VAL A 36 5.65 3.21 10.52
CA VAL A 36 6.79 2.68 9.77
C VAL A 36 7.20 3.63 8.63
N LEU A 37 6.25 4.32 8.00
CA LEU A 37 6.55 5.40 7.07
C LEU A 37 7.32 6.53 7.76
N GLU A 38 6.79 7.07 8.85
CA GLU A 38 7.41 8.18 9.60
C GLU A 38 8.84 7.81 10.03
N LEU A 39 9.03 6.58 10.54
CA LEU A 39 10.37 6.10 10.89
C LEU A 39 11.34 6.18 9.71
N PHE A 40 10.93 5.77 8.51
CA PHE A 40 11.83 5.88 7.35
C PHE A 40 12.07 7.34 6.95
N GLU A 41 11.02 8.18 6.92
CA GLU A 41 11.13 9.58 6.54
C GLU A 41 12.07 10.38 7.46
N TYR A 42 12.01 10.13 8.77
CA TYR A 42 12.80 10.86 9.76
C TYR A 42 14.19 10.26 9.99
N THR A 43 14.36 8.94 9.88
CA THR A 43 15.67 8.29 10.11
C THR A 43 16.48 8.08 8.83
N LYS A 44 15.85 8.16 7.65
CA LYS A 44 16.49 8.17 6.33
C LYS A 44 17.42 6.97 6.12
N ALA A 45 18.70 7.20 5.83
CA ALA A 45 19.70 6.17 5.56
C ALA A 45 19.80 5.12 6.69
N SER A 46 19.53 5.50 7.94
CA SER A 46 19.55 4.58 9.08
C SER A 46 18.47 3.50 9.02
N PHE A 47 17.40 3.70 8.24
CA PHE A 47 16.31 2.73 8.09
C PHE A 47 16.58 1.69 6.99
N ILE A 48 17.54 1.93 6.08
CA ILE A 48 17.80 1.06 4.93
C ILE A 48 17.95 -0.44 5.29
N PRO A 49 18.62 -0.83 6.40
CA PRO A 49 18.70 -2.23 6.81
C PRO A 49 17.35 -2.91 7.05
N TYR A 50 16.32 -2.13 7.41
CA TYR A 50 14.97 -2.61 7.73
C TYR A 50 14.01 -2.53 6.54
N LEU A 51 14.31 -1.70 5.53
CA LEU A 51 13.41 -1.37 4.42
C LEU A 51 12.84 -2.61 3.72
N LYS A 52 13.69 -3.57 3.35
CA LYS A 52 13.26 -4.81 2.67
C LYS A 52 12.30 -5.64 3.52
N THR A 53 12.57 -5.76 4.82
CA THR A 53 11.73 -6.50 5.77
C THR A 53 10.39 -5.79 5.99
N SER A 54 10.40 -4.46 6.04
CA SER A 54 9.19 -3.63 6.14
C SER A 54 8.30 -3.83 4.90
N ILE A 55 8.86 -3.75 3.69
CA ILE A 55 8.10 -3.98 2.43
C ILE A 55 7.50 -5.38 2.41
N LYS A 56 8.27 -6.40 2.80
CA LYS A 56 7.79 -7.78 2.88
C LYS A 56 6.62 -7.93 3.86
N SER A 57 6.66 -7.22 4.98
CA SER A 57 5.62 -7.27 6.01
C SER A 57 4.37 -6.45 5.67
N LEU A 58 4.54 -5.36 4.92
CA LEU A 58 3.46 -4.48 4.47
C LEU A 58 2.72 -5.03 3.26
N THR A 59 3.42 -5.68 2.32
CA THR A 59 2.84 -6.20 1.07
C THR A 59 1.52 -6.98 1.26
N PRO A 60 1.39 -7.92 2.22
CA PRO A 60 0.14 -8.66 2.43
C PRO A 60 -1.05 -7.79 2.87
N LEU A 61 -0.80 -6.58 3.38
CA LEU A 61 -1.85 -5.66 3.83
C LEU A 61 -2.53 -4.93 2.66
N LEU A 62 -1.94 -4.97 1.46
CA LEU A 62 -2.57 -4.44 0.24
C LEU A 62 -3.86 -5.20 -0.13
N THR A 63 -4.04 -6.44 0.33
CA THR A 63 -5.27 -7.23 0.10
C THR A 63 -6.14 -7.34 1.37
N HIS A 64 -5.89 -6.48 2.36
CA HIS A 64 -6.63 -6.51 3.63
C HIS A 64 -8.11 -6.16 3.43
N PHE A 65 -9.00 -6.78 4.20
CA PHE A 65 -10.45 -6.58 4.10
C PHE A 65 -10.86 -5.10 4.30
N TYR A 66 -10.18 -4.39 5.20
CA TYR A 66 -10.49 -3.00 5.52
C TYR A 66 -9.82 -2.04 4.54
N PRO A 67 -10.59 -1.18 3.83
CA PRO A 67 -10.07 -0.24 2.85
C PRO A 67 -9.04 0.74 3.41
N THR A 68 -9.24 1.18 4.66
CA THR A 68 -8.31 2.10 5.34
C THR A 68 -6.92 1.50 5.53
N THR A 69 -6.83 0.20 5.82
CA THR A 69 -5.54 -0.51 5.93
C THR A 69 -4.87 -0.62 4.56
N ARG A 70 -5.61 -0.97 3.51
CA ARG A 70 -5.07 -1.05 2.14
C ARG A 70 -4.52 0.30 1.69
N LYS A 71 -5.31 1.36 1.91
CA LYS A 71 -4.92 2.74 1.63
C LYS A 71 -3.59 3.11 2.29
N ALA A 72 -3.51 3.02 3.62
CA ALA A 72 -2.30 3.44 4.32
C ALA A 72 -1.07 2.60 3.94
N THR A 73 -1.28 1.31 3.68
CA THR A 73 -0.22 0.44 3.17
C THR A 73 0.27 0.89 1.79
N ALA A 74 -0.65 1.19 0.87
CA ALA A 74 -0.31 1.66 -0.47
C ALA A 74 0.44 3.00 -0.41
N THR A 75 -0.06 3.96 0.36
CA THR A 75 0.60 5.25 0.58
C THR A 75 1.98 5.07 1.20
N THR A 76 2.12 4.22 2.23
CA THR A 76 3.42 3.91 2.86
C THR A 76 4.43 3.34 1.86
N LEU A 77 4.02 2.34 1.07
CA LEU A 77 4.91 1.71 0.10
C LEU A 77 5.32 2.69 -1.03
N LEU A 78 4.39 3.51 -1.51
CA LEU A 78 4.71 4.54 -2.51
C LEU A 78 5.67 5.60 -1.93
N SER A 79 5.42 6.06 -0.71
CA SER A 79 6.28 7.03 -0.03
C SER A 79 7.67 6.48 0.29
N PHE A 80 7.84 5.17 0.47
CA PHE A 80 9.17 4.56 0.54
C PHE A 80 10.02 4.84 -0.70
N ILE A 81 9.42 4.83 -1.90
CA ILE A 81 10.11 5.17 -3.15
C ILE A 81 10.57 6.63 -3.11
N SER A 82 9.65 7.54 -2.77
CA SER A 82 9.95 8.96 -2.66
C SER A 82 11.04 9.26 -1.63
N THR A 83 11.01 8.61 -0.47
CA THR A 83 12.03 8.78 0.58
C THR A 83 13.37 8.21 0.14
N ALA A 84 13.40 7.02 -0.46
CA ALA A 84 14.61 6.43 -1.02
C ALA A 84 15.24 7.34 -2.10
N HIS A 85 14.41 7.94 -2.96
CA HIS A 85 14.86 8.89 -3.96
C HIS A 85 15.47 10.16 -3.35
N LYS A 86 14.84 10.72 -2.30
CA LYS A 86 15.30 11.93 -1.60
C LYS A 86 16.60 11.75 -0.81
N ILE A 87 16.86 10.56 -0.28
CA ILE A 87 18.09 10.27 0.48
C ILE A 87 19.23 9.81 -0.43
N SER A 88 18.88 9.39 -1.65
CA SER A 88 19.86 9.20 -2.72
C SER A 88 20.20 10.58 -3.29
N ASP A 89 21.44 10.81 -3.72
CA ASP A 89 21.84 12.02 -4.47
C ASP A 89 21.27 11.98 -5.90
N SER A 90 19.97 11.73 -6.03
CA SER A 90 19.28 11.60 -7.30
C SER A 90 19.17 12.97 -7.98
N PRO A 91 19.33 13.05 -9.31
CA PRO A 91 19.03 14.27 -10.05
C PRO A 91 17.59 14.71 -9.80
N LYS A 92 17.38 16.02 -9.73
CA LYS A 92 16.03 16.58 -9.68
C LYS A 92 15.29 16.19 -10.96
N PHE A 93 14.06 15.70 -10.82
CA PHE A 93 13.26 15.32 -11.98
C PHE A 93 13.02 16.54 -12.90
N GLU A 94 13.35 16.38 -14.18
CA GLU A 94 13.06 17.35 -15.24
C GLU A 94 11.96 16.80 -16.16
N PRO A 95 10.88 17.56 -16.44
CA PRO A 95 9.76 17.08 -17.24
C PRO A 95 10.18 16.60 -18.64
N GLY A 96 9.61 15.48 -19.08
CA GLY A 96 9.80 14.94 -20.43
C GLY A 96 9.99 13.42 -20.44
N PHE A 97 9.58 12.79 -21.54
CA PHE A 97 9.64 11.32 -21.68
C PHE A 97 11.07 10.77 -21.72
N ALA A 98 12.06 11.60 -22.08
CA ALA A 98 13.46 11.19 -22.15
C ALA A 98 14.17 11.08 -20.78
N ASN A 99 13.57 11.61 -19.71
CA ASN A 99 14.18 11.69 -18.37
C ASN A 99 13.67 10.61 -17.42
N ILE A 100 13.73 9.35 -17.85
CA ILE A 100 13.37 8.16 -17.05
C ILE A 100 14.54 7.73 -16.14
N GLN A 101 15.69 8.41 -16.20
CA GLN A 101 16.87 8.01 -15.45
C GLN A 101 16.65 8.12 -13.94
N MET A 102 16.64 6.95 -13.30
CA MET A 102 16.57 6.77 -11.86
C MET A 102 17.81 6.02 -11.39
N LEU A 103 18.21 6.25 -10.14
CA LEU A 103 19.32 5.50 -9.55
C LEU A 103 18.95 4.03 -9.38
N ASP A 104 19.91 3.12 -9.60
CA ASP A 104 19.70 1.67 -9.61
C ASP A 104 18.95 1.13 -8.38
N ASP A 105 19.25 1.63 -7.19
CA ASP A 105 18.57 1.20 -5.97
C ASP A 105 17.12 1.69 -5.87
N VAL A 106 16.81 2.86 -6.43
CA VAL A 106 15.43 3.37 -6.53
C VAL A 106 14.66 2.60 -7.60
N CYS A 107 15.30 2.24 -8.72
CA CYS A 107 14.71 1.37 -9.74
C CYS A 107 14.28 0.03 -9.15
N LYS A 108 15.16 -0.64 -8.41
CA LYS A 108 14.84 -1.92 -7.74
C LYS A 108 13.63 -1.80 -6.80
N LEU A 109 13.50 -0.64 -6.14
CA LEU A 109 12.38 -0.38 -5.24
C LEU A 109 11.08 -0.16 -6.01
N VAL A 110 11.12 0.56 -7.13
CA VAL A 110 10.01 0.72 -8.08
C VAL A 110 9.57 -0.65 -8.61
N ASP A 111 10.50 -1.45 -9.13
CA ASP A 111 10.24 -2.79 -9.67
C ASP A 111 9.63 -3.74 -8.63
N LEU A 112 9.94 -3.53 -7.35
CA LEU A 112 9.37 -4.32 -6.26
C LEU A 112 7.96 -3.88 -5.87
N ILE A 113 7.68 -2.58 -5.88
CA ILE A 113 6.49 -1.99 -5.28
C ILE A 113 5.39 -1.73 -6.32
N ILE A 114 5.72 -1.12 -7.45
CA ILE A 114 4.73 -0.67 -8.43
C ILE A 114 3.87 -1.82 -8.98
N PRO A 115 4.40 -3.03 -9.29
CA PRO A 115 3.55 -4.14 -9.72
C PRO A 115 2.47 -4.50 -8.69
N LYS A 116 2.77 -4.38 -7.39
CA LYS A 116 1.83 -4.66 -6.30
C LYS A 116 0.76 -3.58 -6.19
N ILE A 117 1.15 -2.33 -6.44
CA ILE A 117 0.25 -1.18 -6.43
C ILE A 117 -0.71 -1.23 -7.62
N MET A 118 -0.21 -1.58 -8.81
CA MET A 118 -1.05 -1.77 -9.99
C MET A 118 -2.02 -2.93 -9.79
N SER A 119 -1.56 -4.05 -9.21
CA SER A 119 -2.44 -5.16 -8.85
C SER A 119 -3.51 -4.79 -7.81
N LEU A 120 -3.20 -3.93 -6.84
CA LEU A 120 -4.20 -3.37 -5.92
C LEU A 120 -5.25 -2.56 -6.70
N TRP A 121 -4.81 -1.64 -7.57
CA TRP A 121 -5.72 -0.78 -8.33
C TRP A 121 -6.69 -1.60 -9.20
N GLN A 122 -6.18 -2.59 -9.94
CA GLN A 122 -7.01 -3.46 -10.78
C GLN A 122 -8.15 -4.16 -10.02
N GLY A 123 -7.91 -4.53 -8.76
CA GLY A 123 -8.88 -5.24 -7.92
C GLY A 123 -9.68 -4.35 -6.97
N GLU A 124 -9.48 -3.03 -6.99
CA GLU A 124 -10.06 -2.11 -6.02
C GLU A 124 -11.43 -1.59 -6.48
N ASP A 125 -12.43 -1.73 -5.61
CA ASP A 125 -13.80 -1.30 -5.84
C ASP A 125 -14.15 -0.04 -5.04
N LYS A 126 -13.33 0.35 -4.06
CA LYS A 126 -13.60 1.51 -3.20
C LYS A 126 -13.04 2.78 -3.83
N CYS A 127 -13.94 3.67 -4.26
CA CYS A 127 -13.61 4.99 -4.83
C CYS A 127 -12.64 5.79 -3.96
N ASP A 128 -12.79 5.75 -2.63
CA ASP A 128 -11.90 6.47 -1.71
C ASP A 128 -10.46 5.92 -1.76
N VAL A 129 -10.29 4.59 -1.86
CA VAL A 129 -8.96 3.98 -1.96
C VAL A 129 -8.33 4.30 -3.31
N VAL A 130 -9.11 4.23 -4.40
CA VAL A 130 -8.64 4.59 -5.74
C VAL A 130 -8.24 6.07 -5.81
N SER A 131 -9.03 6.97 -5.22
CA SER A 131 -8.75 8.40 -5.20
C SER A 131 -7.46 8.75 -4.45
N ASP A 132 -7.27 8.14 -3.27
CA ASP A 132 -6.04 8.31 -2.49
C ASP A 132 -4.83 7.66 -3.18
N LEU A 133 -5.03 6.54 -3.88
CA LEU A 133 -4.00 5.91 -4.69
C LEU A 133 -3.56 6.80 -5.86
N CYS A 134 -4.50 7.38 -6.61
CA CYS A 134 -4.21 8.33 -7.69
C CYS A 134 -3.43 9.55 -7.17
N SER A 135 -3.83 10.09 -6.02
CA SER A 135 -3.14 11.21 -5.38
C SER A 135 -1.72 10.84 -4.94
N SER A 136 -1.54 9.64 -4.38
CA SER A 136 -0.23 9.13 -3.97
C SER A 136 0.68 8.88 -5.18
N LEU A 137 0.15 8.26 -6.25
CA LEU A 137 0.89 8.06 -7.50
C LEU A 137 1.31 9.38 -8.15
N SER A 138 0.40 10.35 -8.22
CA SER A 138 0.69 11.70 -8.73
C SER A 138 1.80 12.40 -7.94
N SER A 139 1.76 12.28 -6.61
CA SER A 139 2.79 12.82 -5.71
C SER A 139 4.16 12.20 -5.97
N ILE A 140 4.23 10.87 -6.11
CA ILE A 140 5.52 10.21 -6.33
C ILE A 140 6.05 10.45 -7.74
N ILE A 141 5.20 10.52 -8.77
CA ILE A 141 5.61 10.84 -10.14
C ILE A 141 6.17 12.26 -10.19
N SER A 142 5.58 13.20 -9.46
CA SER A 142 6.08 14.57 -9.37
C SER A 142 7.44 14.68 -8.66
N THR A 143 7.75 13.72 -7.78
CA THR A 143 8.99 13.70 -6.98
C THR A 143 10.11 12.94 -7.69
N VAL A 144 9.81 11.75 -8.17
CA VAL A 144 10.77 10.76 -8.67
C VAL A 144 10.85 10.78 -10.20
N GLY A 145 9.77 11.20 -10.85
CA GLY A 145 9.63 11.24 -12.30
C GLY A 145 8.71 10.16 -12.86
N THR A 146 8.52 10.20 -14.18
CA THR A 146 7.63 9.29 -14.91
C THR A 146 8.14 7.85 -14.97
N GLY A 147 9.42 7.60 -14.67
CA GLY A 147 10.02 6.26 -14.62
C GLY A 147 9.39 5.33 -13.57
N VAL A 148 8.61 5.88 -12.64
CA VAL A 148 7.80 5.08 -11.71
C VAL A 148 6.76 4.22 -12.44
N VAL A 149 6.17 4.72 -13.52
CA VAL A 149 5.09 4.03 -14.26
C VAL A 149 5.43 3.77 -15.72
N ALA A 150 6.31 4.57 -16.33
CA ALA A 150 6.68 4.43 -17.72
C ALA A 150 7.94 3.55 -17.90
N PRO A 151 8.01 2.71 -18.95
CA PRO A 151 6.98 2.49 -19.98
C PRO A 151 5.92 1.45 -19.57
N THR A 152 6.24 0.56 -18.63
CA THR A 152 5.53 -0.70 -18.37
C THR A 152 4.06 -0.55 -17.99
N TYR A 153 3.74 0.43 -17.16
CA TYR A 153 2.41 0.60 -16.56
C TYR A 153 1.70 1.87 -17.03
N LEU A 154 2.30 2.64 -17.95
CA LEU A 154 1.78 3.92 -18.40
C LEU A 154 0.40 3.78 -19.06
N ASP A 155 0.30 2.89 -20.06
CA ASP A 155 -0.95 2.69 -20.81
C ASP A 155 -2.06 2.12 -19.91
N GLU A 156 -1.69 1.22 -19.00
CA GLU A 156 -2.62 0.63 -18.04
C GLU A 156 -3.16 1.69 -17.07
N ALA A 157 -2.29 2.51 -16.48
CA ALA A 157 -2.68 3.60 -15.59
C ALA A 157 -3.58 4.62 -16.30
N CYS A 158 -3.22 5.02 -17.53
CA CYS A 158 -4.06 5.90 -18.35
C CYS A 158 -5.44 5.30 -18.61
N THR A 159 -5.51 4.00 -18.94
CA THR A 159 -6.79 3.31 -19.20
C THR A 159 -7.67 3.25 -17.95
N MET A 160 -7.08 2.98 -16.78
CA MET A 160 -7.81 2.98 -15.51
C MET A 160 -8.32 4.38 -15.15
N ILE A 161 -7.49 5.42 -15.35
CA ILE A 161 -7.90 6.82 -15.14
C ILE A 161 -9.04 7.20 -16.08
N LEU A 162 -8.97 6.85 -17.36
CA LEU A 162 -10.06 7.10 -18.32
C LEU A 162 -11.36 6.42 -17.89
N THR A 163 -11.27 5.19 -17.37
CA THR A 163 -12.45 4.46 -16.85
C THR A 163 -13.13 5.21 -15.69
N ILE A 164 -12.33 5.83 -14.81
CA ILE A 164 -12.83 6.69 -13.72
C ILE A 164 -13.51 7.94 -14.29
N LEU A 165 -12.87 8.61 -15.26
CA LEU A 165 -13.37 9.84 -15.87
C LEU A 165 -14.64 9.64 -16.70
N GLU A 166 -14.76 8.50 -17.39
CA GLU A 166 -15.95 8.11 -18.16
C GLU A 166 -17.15 7.75 -17.27
N ARG A 167 -17.02 7.78 -15.93
CA ARG A 167 -18.02 7.30 -14.97
C ARG A 167 -18.41 5.83 -15.17
N LYS A 168 -17.54 5.03 -15.78
CA LYS A 168 -17.76 3.57 -15.92
C LYS A 168 -17.40 2.81 -14.66
N SER A 169 -16.65 3.41 -13.75
CA SER A 169 -16.51 2.93 -12.36
C SER A 169 -17.83 3.16 -11.64
N THR A 170 -18.59 2.07 -11.54
CA THR A 170 -20.00 2.02 -11.16
C THR A 170 -20.21 2.22 -9.65
N THR A 171 -21.37 2.82 -9.34
CA THR A 171 -22.22 2.77 -8.13
C THR A 171 -21.73 2.00 -6.90
#